data_AF-A0A5R9QH82-F1
#
_entry.id   AF-A0A5R9QH82-F1
#
_cell.length_a   1.000
_cell.length_b   1.000
_cell.length_c   1.000
_cell.angle_alpha   90.00
_cell.angle_beta   90.00
_cell.angle_gamma   90.00
#
_symmetry.space_group_name_H-M   'P 1'
#
loop_
_entity.id
_entity.type
_entity.pdbx_description
1 polymer ?
#
loop_
_entity_poly.entity_id
_entity_poly.type
_entity_poly.pdbx_seq_one_letter_code
_entity_poly.pdbx_strand_id
1 'polypeptide(L)'
;MVKPSFAVCAAALFCSAAFAQSQKVEIVTHLNGLDLVVEPMGVPLQTQNGPELVGVRAVKVMNQSAQMASCEFHMAPEDRTTAATTPTFTVDPNSQVIERVPGEYSPDRPYAEITCKPADASPSADSMD
;
A
#
# COMPACT_ATOMS: atom_id res chain seq x y z
N MET A 1 -22.33 -39.63 -55.00
CA MET A 1 -23.41 -38.70 -54.64
C MET A 1 -23.51 -38.68 -53.12
N VAL A 2 -23.18 -37.52 -52.53
CA VAL A 2 -23.45 -36.98 -51.17
C VAL A 2 -23.11 -37.84 -49.94
N LYS A 3 -22.17 -37.31 -49.14
CA LYS A 3 -21.97 -37.59 -47.71
C LYS A 3 -22.71 -36.50 -46.90
N PRO A 4 -23.28 -36.83 -45.74
CA PRO A 4 -23.08 -35.92 -44.62
C PRO A 4 -22.73 -36.64 -43.32
N SER A 5 -21.82 -36.00 -42.59
CA SER A 5 -21.41 -36.30 -41.23
C SER A 5 -22.49 -35.87 -40.24
N PHE A 6 -22.66 -36.62 -39.14
CA PHE A 6 -23.24 -36.09 -37.91
C PHE A 6 -22.28 -36.31 -36.75
N ALA A 7 -21.84 -35.20 -36.18
CA ALA A 7 -21.05 -35.07 -34.98
C ALA A 7 -21.95 -35.11 -33.74
N VAL A 8 -21.49 -35.71 -32.64
CA VAL A 8 -21.93 -35.33 -31.29
C VAL A 8 -20.69 -35.30 -30.39
N CYS A 9 -20.29 -34.07 -30.04
CA CYS A 9 -19.33 -33.75 -28.99
C CYS A 9 -19.89 -34.16 -27.63
N ALA A 10 -19.17 -34.98 -26.87
CA ALA A 10 -19.36 -35.07 -25.42
C ALA A 10 -18.38 -34.09 -24.76
N ALA A 11 -18.93 -32.99 -24.26
CA ALA A 11 -18.21 -31.89 -23.62
C ALA A 11 -17.54 -32.35 -22.32
N ALA A 12 -16.22 -32.17 -22.25
CA ALA A 12 -15.47 -32.26 -21.00
C ALA A 12 -15.86 -31.07 -20.10
N LEU A 13 -16.59 -31.34 -19.01
CA LEU A 13 -16.81 -30.36 -17.94
C LEU A 13 -15.52 -30.23 -17.13
N PHE A 14 -14.55 -29.48 -17.64
CA PHE A 14 -13.55 -28.83 -16.80
C PHE A 14 -14.23 -27.60 -16.19
N CYS A 15 -14.90 -27.77 -15.05
CA CYS A 15 -15.27 -26.64 -14.22
C CYS A 15 -13.98 -25.95 -13.80
N SER A 16 -13.71 -24.81 -14.43
CA SER A 16 -12.62 -23.90 -14.12
C SER A 16 -12.64 -23.63 -12.61
N ALA A 17 -11.61 -24.10 -11.91
CA ALA A 17 -11.27 -23.56 -10.60
C ALA A 17 -10.99 -22.07 -10.82
N ALA A 18 -12.00 -21.23 -10.58
CA ALA A 18 -11.83 -19.80 -10.50
C ALA A 18 -10.91 -19.56 -9.29
N PHE A 19 -9.62 -19.47 -9.55
CA PHE A 19 -8.65 -18.97 -8.60
C PHE A 19 -9.10 -17.55 -8.24
N ALA A 20 -9.73 -17.43 -7.06
CA ALA A 20 -9.81 -16.17 -6.36
C ALA A 20 -8.37 -15.79 -6.00
N GLN A 21 -7.65 -15.18 -6.97
CA GLN A 21 -6.39 -14.53 -6.70
C GLN A 21 -6.72 -13.39 -5.74
N SER A 22 -6.44 -13.58 -4.46
CA SER A 22 -6.32 -12.49 -3.50
C SER A 22 -5.47 -11.42 -4.18
N GLN A 23 -6.09 -10.30 -4.56
CA GLN A 23 -5.40 -9.20 -5.20
C GLN A 23 -4.30 -8.78 -4.21
N LYS A 24 -3.04 -9.03 -4.59
CA LYS A 24 -1.89 -8.69 -3.75
C LYS A 24 -1.92 -7.17 -3.59
N VAL A 25 -2.20 -6.72 -2.37
CA VAL A 25 -2.23 -5.30 -2.01
C VAL A 25 -0.82 -4.75 -2.17
N GLU A 26 -0.56 -4.08 -3.28
CA GLU A 26 0.77 -3.60 -3.66
C GLU A 26 1.08 -2.27 -2.99
N ILE A 27 2.21 -2.19 -2.27
CA ILE A 27 2.79 -0.94 -1.78
C ILE A 27 4.09 -0.70 -2.54
N VAL A 28 4.18 0.45 -3.20
CA VAL A 28 5.40 0.90 -3.88
C VAL A 28 6.23 1.72 -2.89
N THR A 29 7.51 1.39 -2.74
CA THR A 29 8.40 2.05 -1.76
C THR A 29 9.70 2.54 -2.38
N HIS A 30 10.14 3.73 -1.98
CA HIS A 30 11.42 4.33 -2.34
C HIS A 30 12.17 4.71 -1.06
N LEU A 31 13.09 3.85 -0.60
CA LEU A 31 13.64 3.93 0.77
C LEU A 31 14.97 4.69 0.92
N ASN A 32 15.59 5.12 -0.19
CA ASN A 32 16.81 5.95 -0.19
C ASN A 32 17.94 5.47 0.75
N GLY A 33 18.17 4.15 0.82
CA GLY A 33 19.22 3.55 1.64
C GLY A 33 18.87 3.33 3.11
N LEU A 34 17.63 3.61 3.52
CA LEU A 34 17.10 3.24 4.83
C LEU A 34 16.66 1.78 4.85
N ASP A 35 16.84 1.13 6.00
CA ASP A 35 16.26 -0.16 6.34
C ASP A 35 14.90 0.06 7.01
N LEU A 36 13.84 0.06 6.19
CA LEU A 36 12.44 0.20 6.62
C LEU A 36 11.62 -0.99 6.14
N VAL A 37 10.70 -1.46 6.99
CA VAL A 37 9.67 -2.43 6.60
C VAL A 37 8.32 -1.73 6.55
N VAL A 38 7.62 -1.85 5.43
CA VAL A 38 6.31 -1.21 5.19
C VAL A 38 5.25 -2.28 4.94
N GLU A 39 4.20 -2.27 5.75
CA GLU A 39 3.11 -3.25 5.68
C GLU A 39 1.75 -2.55 5.52
N PRO A 40 0.82 -3.07 4.69
CA PRO A 40 -0.53 -2.53 4.62
C PRO A 40 -1.29 -2.86 5.91
N MET A 41 -1.98 -1.86 6.44
CA MET A 41 -2.83 -1.95 7.62
C MET A 41 -4.25 -1.55 7.25
N GLY A 42 -5.21 -2.43 7.55
CA GLY A 42 -6.61 -2.21 7.25
C GLY A 42 -7.10 -3.04 6.07
N VAL A 43 -8.36 -3.42 6.15
CA VAL A 43 -9.03 -4.32 5.21
C VAL A 43 -10.09 -3.54 4.44
N PRO A 44 -10.24 -3.75 3.12
CA PRO A 44 -11.34 -3.17 2.35
C PRO A 44 -12.69 -3.51 3.00
N LEU A 45 -13.66 -2.58 2.95
CA LEU A 45 -14.98 -2.68 3.60
C LEU A 45 -15.75 -4.00 3.33
N GLN A 46 -15.35 -4.78 2.32
CA GLN A 46 -16.01 -6.02 1.94
C GLN A 46 -15.60 -7.25 2.76
N THR A 47 -14.62 -7.16 3.67
CA THR A 47 -14.28 -8.30 4.54
C THR A 47 -15.14 -8.29 5.80
N GLN A 48 -16.20 -9.09 5.81
CA GLN A 48 -17.19 -9.13 6.90
C GLN A 48 -16.66 -9.67 8.25
N ASN A 49 -15.39 -10.08 8.38
CA ASN A 49 -14.87 -10.77 9.58
C ASN A 49 -13.45 -10.33 10.02
N GLY A 50 -13.04 -9.06 9.83
CA GLY A 50 -11.71 -8.58 10.21
C GLY A 50 -11.70 -7.74 11.50
N PRO A 51 -10.74 -7.93 12.44
CA PRO A 51 -10.56 -7.01 13.56
C PRO A 51 -9.88 -5.70 13.11
N GLU A 52 -10.22 -4.62 13.82
CA GLU A 52 -9.61 -3.28 13.91
C GLU A 52 -9.00 -2.68 12.62
N LEU A 53 -9.63 -1.60 12.12
CA LEU A 53 -9.37 -0.87 10.85
C LEU A 53 -10.17 -1.36 9.62
N VAL A 54 -11.41 -1.77 9.83
CA VAL A 54 -12.40 -1.90 8.73
C VAL A 54 -12.61 -0.53 8.08
N GLY A 55 -12.27 -0.38 6.80
CA GLY A 55 -12.52 0.85 6.03
C GLY A 55 -11.50 1.97 6.16
N VAL A 56 -10.38 1.76 6.86
CA VAL A 56 -9.27 2.72 6.91
C VAL A 56 -8.06 2.15 6.19
N ARG A 57 -7.62 2.82 5.12
CA ARG A 57 -6.35 2.51 4.45
C ARG A 57 -5.22 3.09 5.30
N ALA A 58 -4.31 2.25 5.78
CA ALA A 58 -3.17 2.67 6.57
C ALA A 58 -1.94 1.84 6.23
N VAL A 59 -0.76 2.31 6.57
CA VAL A 59 0.49 1.56 6.47
C VAL A 59 1.18 1.56 7.82
N LYS A 60 1.75 0.42 8.19
CA LYS A 60 2.70 0.32 9.29
C LYS A 60 4.10 0.46 8.71
N VAL A 61 4.85 1.43 9.20
CA VAL A 61 6.27 1.63 8.83
C VAL A 61 7.11 1.33 10.06
N MET A 62 8.04 0.37 9.95
CA MET A 62 8.99 0.02 10.99
C MET A 62 10.38 0.45 10.55
N ASN A 63 11.04 1.29 11.34
CA ASN A 63 12.38 1.78 11.04
C ASN A 63 13.42 0.94 11.78
N GLN A 64 14.17 0.12 11.03
CA GLN A 64 15.26 -0.71 11.55
C GLN A 64 16.62 -0.03 11.42
N SER A 65 16.63 1.21 10.90
CA SER A 65 17.83 2.04 10.75
C SER A 65 18.18 2.76 12.05
N ALA A 66 19.44 3.19 12.15
CA ALA A 66 19.91 4.06 13.23
C ALA A 66 19.56 5.55 13.04
N GLN A 67 19.01 5.93 11.88
CA GLN A 67 18.67 7.31 11.52
C GLN A 67 17.15 7.48 11.48
N MET A 68 16.67 8.67 11.86
CA MET A 68 15.27 9.04 11.70
C MET A 68 14.92 9.10 10.22
N ALA A 69 13.75 8.57 9.85
CA ALA A 69 13.22 8.65 8.49
C ALA A 69 12.20 9.77 8.38
N SER A 70 12.21 10.52 7.28
CA SER A 70 11.11 11.37 6.83
C SER A 70 10.48 10.72 5.61
N CYS A 71 9.18 10.42 5.69
CA CYS A 71 8.41 9.72 4.67
C CYS A 71 7.32 10.62 4.09
N GLU A 72 7.08 10.50 2.79
CA GLU A 72 6.10 11.27 2.02
C GLU A 72 5.24 10.32 1.19
N PHE A 73 3.91 10.52 1.22
CA PHE A 73 3.01 9.81 0.31
C PHE A 73 2.96 10.49 -1.06
N HIS A 74 3.10 9.69 -2.11
CA HIS A 74 2.79 10.13 -3.46
C HIS A 74 1.29 10.01 -3.68
N MET A 75 0.68 11.13 -4.07
CA MET A 75 -0.76 11.20 -4.36
C MET A 75 -0.99 11.59 -5.82
N ALA A 76 -1.97 10.93 -6.42
CA ALA A 76 -2.50 11.33 -7.71
C ALA A 76 -3.06 12.76 -7.61
N PRO A 77 -2.91 13.60 -8.66
CA PRO A 77 -3.31 15.00 -8.61
C PRO A 77 -4.76 15.23 -8.17
N GLU A 78 -5.67 14.33 -8.55
CA GLU A 78 -7.10 14.36 -8.22
C GLU A 78 -7.41 14.11 -6.73
N ASP A 79 -6.53 13.42 -6.01
CA ASP A 79 -6.70 13.13 -4.58
C ASP A 79 -6.05 14.19 -3.69
N ARG A 80 -5.26 15.10 -4.26
CA ARG A 80 -4.61 16.19 -3.52
C ARG A 80 -5.70 17.12 -3.00
N THR A 81 -5.82 17.21 -1.67
CA THR A 81 -6.62 18.27 -1.07
C THR A 81 -5.98 19.63 -1.43
N THR A 82 -6.73 20.73 -1.32
CA THR A 82 -6.25 22.08 -1.62
C THR A 82 -5.04 22.53 -0.77
N ALA A 83 -4.59 21.71 0.19
CA ALA A 83 -3.32 21.87 0.87
C ALA A 83 -2.18 21.52 -0.10
N ALA A 84 -1.36 22.52 -0.43
CA ALA A 84 -0.25 22.42 -1.38
C ALA A 84 0.93 21.52 -0.94
N THR A 85 0.78 20.77 0.16
CA THR A 85 1.80 19.89 0.73
C THR A 85 1.34 18.45 0.69
N THR A 86 2.16 17.60 0.07
CA THR A 86 2.04 16.14 0.16
C THR A 86 2.13 15.70 1.62
N PRO A 87 1.32 14.73 2.07
CA PRO A 87 1.36 14.28 3.46
C PRO A 87 2.70 13.64 3.82
N THR A 88 3.37 14.22 4.82
CA THR A 88 4.67 13.76 5.33
C THR A 88 4.58 13.36 6.80
N PHE A 89 5.33 12.34 7.19
CA PHE A 89 5.47 11.88 8.58
C PHE A 89 6.90 11.44 8.87
N THR A 90 7.27 11.31 10.15
CA THR A 90 8.60 10.83 10.57
C THR A 90 8.50 9.49 11.30
N VAL A 91 9.56 8.70 11.21
CA VAL A 91 9.69 7.43 11.95
C VAL A 91 11.05 7.42 12.65
N ASP A 92 11.03 7.43 13.98
CA ASP A 92 12.23 7.43 14.81
C ASP A 92 13.03 6.13 14.61
N PRO A 93 14.36 6.14 14.86
CA PRO A 93 15.18 4.93 14.82
C PRO A 93 14.62 3.82 15.70
N ASN A 94 14.62 2.57 15.20
CA ASN A 94 14.14 1.38 15.93
C ASN A 94 12.68 1.49 16.42
N SER A 95 11.86 2.31 15.77
CA SER A 95 10.46 2.54 16.12
C SER A 95 9.50 2.10 15.01
N GLN A 96 8.20 2.23 15.28
CA GLN A 96 7.16 2.03 14.26
C GLN A 96 6.09 3.11 14.35
N VAL A 97 5.51 3.45 13.20
CA VAL A 97 4.36 4.35 13.08
C VAL A 97 3.30 3.68 12.20
N ILE A 98 2.03 3.89 12.53
CA ILE A 98 0.91 3.56 11.66
C ILE A 98 0.39 4.88 11.10
N GLU A 99 0.47 5.03 9.78
CA GLU A 99 0.06 6.25 9.10
C GLU A 99 -1.09 5.98 8.14
N ARG A 100 -2.04 6.92 8.07
CA ARG A 100 -3.24 6.75 7.25
C ARG A 100 -2.91 7.10 5.79
N VAL A 101 -3.20 6.19 4.86
CA VAL A 101 -2.92 6.43 3.45
C VAL A 101 -3.95 7.42 2.88
N PRO A 102 -3.51 8.55 2.30
CA PRO A 102 -4.41 9.56 1.75
C PRO A 102 -5.21 9.08 0.53
N GLY A 103 -6.49 9.45 0.42
CA GLY A 103 -7.36 9.13 -0.73
C GLY A 103 -8.18 7.85 -0.56
N GLU A 104 -8.94 7.45 -1.59
CA GLU A 104 -9.82 6.26 -1.58
C GLU A 104 -9.15 5.01 -2.16
N TYR A 105 -9.66 3.82 -1.80
CA TYR A 105 -9.21 2.56 -2.40
C TYR A 105 -9.59 2.50 -3.88
N SER A 106 -8.63 2.12 -4.73
CA SER A 106 -8.89 1.82 -6.15
C SER A 106 -8.21 0.51 -6.52
N PRO A 107 -8.90 -0.42 -7.20
CA PRO A 107 -8.29 -1.67 -7.67
C PRO A 107 -7.26 -1.43 -8.79
N ASP A 108 -7.29 -0.26 -9.44
CA ASP A 108 -6.42 0.09 -10.56
C ASP A 108 -5.17 0.88 -10.14
N ARG A 109 -5.01 1.15 -8.84
CA ARG A 109 -3.88 1.91 -8.29
C ARG A 109 -3.22 1.13 -7.15
N PRO A 110 -1.92 1.33 -6.91
CA PRO A 110 -1.28 0.73 -5.74
C PRO A 110 -1.98 1.21 -4.46
N TYR A 111 -1.90 0.38 -3.43
CA TYR A 111 -2.46 0.67 -2.12
C TYR A 111 -1.84 1.92 -1.51
N ALA A 112 -0.53 2.08 -1.65
CA ALA A 112 0.21 3.28 -1.32
C ALA A 112 1.49 3.36 -2.15
N GLU A 113 1.96 4.58 -2.40
CA GLU A 113 3.31 4.84 -2.86
C GLU A 113 3.98 5.81 -1.87
N ILE A 114 5.15 5.43 -1.35
CA ILE A 114 5.83 6.14 -0.27
C ILE A 114 7.31 6.32 -0.59
N THR A 115 7.79 7.55 -0.43
CA THR A 115 9.21 7.86 -0.47
C THR A 115 9.70 8.20 0.94
N CYS A 116 10.69 7.48 1.44
CA CYS A 116 11.33 7.76 2.72
C CYS A 116 12.80 8.11 2.51
N LYS A 117 13.28 9.14 3.19
CA LYS A 117 14.68 9.58 3.18
C LYS A 117 15.17 9.81 4.62
N PRO A 118 16.49 9.76 4.88
CA PRO A 118 17.02 10.24 6.16
C PRO A 118 16.50 11.64 6.43
N ALA A 119 15.95 11.86 7.62
CA ALA A 119 15.61 13.19 8.05
C ALA A 119 16.91 13.97 8.33
N ASP A 120 17.01 15.19 7.84
CA ASP A 120 18.07 16.08 8.29
C ASP A 120 17.93 16.22 9.80
N ALA A 121 19.03 16.03 10.54
CA ALA A 121 19.04 16.30 11.97
C ALA A 121 18.71 17.79 12.14
N SER A 122 17.45 18.11 12.40
CA SER A 122 17.07 19.46 12.81
C SER A 122 17.83 19.73 14.10
N PRO A 123 18.73 20.72 14.17
CA PRO A 123 19.41 21.06 15.40
C PRO A 123 18.35 21.67 16.32
N SER A 124 17.70 20.84 17.13
CA SER A 124 16.86 21.30 18.22
C SER A 124 17.75 21.91 19.29
N ALA A 125 17.99 23.22 19.16
CA ALA A 125 18.22 24.18 20.23
C ALA A 125 18.96 23.68 21.49
N ASP A 126 20.22 23.23 21.33
CA ASP A 126 21.20 23.19 22.42
C ASP A 126 21.98 24.50 22.41
N SER A 127 21.35 25.60 22.83
CA SER A 127 22.04 26.85 23.22
C SER A 127 21.02 27.90 23.67
N MET A 128 20.68 27.89 24.95
CA MET A 128 20.39 29.09 25.73
C MET A 128 20.95 28.81 27.12
N ASP A 129 22.06 29.49 27.41
CA ASP A 129 22.74 29.61 28.71
C ASP A 129 21.78 29.73 29.91
#